data_AF-A0A225VHV9-F1
#
_entry.id   AF-A0A225VHV9-F1
#
_cell.length_a   1.000
_cell.length_b   1.000
_cell.length_c   1.000
_cell.angle_alpha   90.00
_cell.angle_beta   90.00
_cell.angle_gamma   90.00
#
_symmetry.space_group_name_H-M   'P 1'
#
loop_
_entity.id
_entity.type
_entity.pdbx_description
1 polymer ?
#
loop_
_entity_poly.entity_id
_entity_poly.type
_entity_poly.pdbx_seq_one_letter_code
_entity_poly.pdbx_strand_id
1 'polypeptide(L)'
;MVTLSSSEAEYIAIGSGVQECIGINLVLKDWGMEVDQITVFEDNQGAQHLAESKAKVKEGDVHISYCPTSEMIADHFNKALGVIIFKHFRDELGVRRVGVLDQSGASNPSG
;
A
#
# COMPACT_ATOMS: atom_id res chain seq x y z
N MET A 1 1.43 -18.59 12.19
CA MET A 1 2.45 -18.07 13.14
C MET A 1 1.72 -17.17 14.10
N VAL A 2 1.96 -17.29 15.42
CA VAL A 2 1.34 -16.40 16.43
C VAL A 2 2.47 -15.53 16.97
N THR A 3 2.30 -14.22 16.94
CA THR A 3 3.30 -13.26 17.43
C THR A 3 2.94 -12.81 18.84
N LEU A 4 3.94 -12.39 19.61
CA LEU A 4 3.76 -12.02 21.02
C LEU A 4 3.44 -10.53 21.20
N SER A 5 3.60 -9.73 20.14
CA SER A 5 3.31 -8.29 20.12
C SER A 5 2.82 -7.82 18.74
N SER A 6 2.14 -6.67 18.71
CA SER A 6 1.72 -6.03 17.46
C SER A 6 2.91 -5.65 16.57
N SER A 7 3.98 -5.08 17.15
CA SER A 7 5.19 -4.74 16.40
C SER A 7 5.87 -5.96 15.77
N GLU A 8 5.80 -7.14 16.40
CA GLU A 8 6.33 -8.38 15.82
C GLU A 8 5.42 -8.92 14.70
N ALA A 9 4.10 -8.79 14.83
CA ALA A 9 3.16 -9.11 13.75
C ALA A 9 3.44 -8.26 12.52
N GLU A 10 3.55 -6.96 12.71
CA GLU A 10 3.77 -6.01 11.61
C GLU A 10 5.16 -6.16 11.02
N TYR A 11 6.21 -6.39 11.80
CA TYR A 11 7.52 -6.75 11.24
C TYR A 11 7.47 -7.99 10.31
N ILE A 12 6.70 -9.01 10.67
CA ILE A 12 6.51 -10.19 9.80
C ILE A 12 5.68 -9.83 8.55
N ALA A 13 4.70 -8.92 8.68
CA ALA A 13 3.95 -8.40 7.56
C ALA A 13 4.84 -7.61 6.58
N ILE A 14 5.73 -6.74 7.07
CA ILE A 14 6.76 -6.04 6.28
C ILE A 14 7.54 -7.06 5.46
N GLY A 15 8.06 -8.11 6.10
CA GLY A 15 8.85 -9.13 5.40
C GLY A 15 8.10 -9.81 4.26
N SER A 16 6.81 -10.10 4.48
CA SER A 16 5.95 -10.72 3.45
C SER A 16 5.67 -9.74 2.29
N GLY A 17 5.33 -8.48 2.60
CA GLY A 17 5.11 -7.44 1.59
C GLY A 17 6.35 -7.14 0.76
N VAL A 18 7.53 -7.10 1.39
CA VAL A 18 8.81 -6.90 0.69
C VAL A 18 9.08 -8.03 -0.32
N GLN A 19 8.81 -9.29 0.03
CA GLN A 19 9.00 -10.41 -0.89
C GLN A 19 8.12 -10.28 -2.14
N GLU A 20 6.86 -9.88 -1.96
CA GLU A 20 5.93 -9.64 -3.07
C GLU A 20 6.40 -8.46 -3.95
N CYS A 21 6.83 -7.35 -3.33
CA CYS A 21 7.39 -6.21 -4.06
C CYS A 21 8.64 -6.57 -4.87
N ILE A 22 9.53 -7.42 -4.34
CA ILE A 22 10.69 -7.92 -5.07
C ILE A 22 10.23 -8.76 -6.28
N GLY A 23 9.25 -9.63 -6.10
CA GLY A 23 8.67 -10.42 -7.20
C GLY A 23 8.10 -9.55 -8.32
N ILE A 24 7.36 -8.51 -7.96
CA ILE A 24 6.83 -7.52 -8.92
C ILE A 24 7.98 -6.78 -9.62
N ASN A 25 9.00 -6.34 -8.88
CA ASN A 25 10.15 -5.64 -9.47
C ASN A 25 10.89 -6.52 -10.49
N LEU A 26 11.04 -7.82 -10.24
CA LEU A 26 11.62 -8.75 -11.21
C LEU A 26 10.80 -8.82 -12.51
N VAL A 27 9.46 -8.91 -12.40
CA VAL A 27 8.57 -8.89 -13.57
C VAL A 27 8.66 -7.57 -14.34
N LEU A 28 8.73 -6.44 -13.63
CA LEU A 28 8.90 -5.13 -14.25
C LEU A 28 10.23 -5.02 -15.01
N LYS A 29 11.32 -5.55 -14.43
CA LYS A 29 12.63 -5.62 -15.09
C LYS A 29 12.59 -6.46 -16.36
N ASP A 30 11.87 -7.59 -16.35
CA ASP A 30 11.67 -8.41 -17.56
C ASP A 30 10.89 -7.66 -18.66
N TRP A 31 10.07 -6.68 -18.29
CA TRP A 31 9.37 -5.79 -19.23
C TRP A 31 10.17 -4.55 -19.63
N GLY A 32 11.43 -4.45 -19.22
CA GLY A 32 12.30 -3.31 -19.50
C GLY A 32 11.96 -2.06 -18.68
N MET A 33 11.22 -2.22 -17.59
CA MET A 33 10.94 -1.14 -16.64
C MET A 33 11.95 -1.23 -15.48
N GLU A 34 12.73 -0.19 -15.27
CA GLU A 34 13.67 -0.12 -14.14
C GLU A 34 12.97 0.54 -12.94
N VAL A 35 13.04 -0.11 -11.78
CA VAL A 35 12.64 0.46 -10.50
C VAL A 35 13.90 0.67 -9.67
N ASP A 36 14.22 1.93 -9.40
CA ASP A 36 15.44 2.33 -8.70
C ASP A 36 15.46 1.85 -7.24
N GLN A 37 14.30 1.91 -6.57
CA GLN A 37 14.18 1.53 -5.17
C GLN A 37 12.74 1.14 -4.82
N ILE A 38 12.57 0.06 -4.07
CA ILE A 38 11.28 -0.36 -3.51
C ILE A 38 11.09 0.37 -2.18
N THR A 39 10.08 1.23 -2.07
CA THR A 39 9.73 1.88 -0.80
C THR A 39 8.52 1.17 -0.18
N VAL A 40 8.68 0.71 1.06
CA VAL A 40 7.62 0.14 1.89
C VAL A 40 7.29 1.14 2.98
N PHE A 41 6.00 1.49 3.09
CA PHE A 41 5.50 2.39 4.11
C PHE A 41 5.03 1.59 5.33
N GLU A 42 5.26 2.11 6.53
CA GLU A 42 4.83 1.48 7.78
C GLU A 42 4.31 2.47 8.82
N ASP A 43 3.19 2.14 9.47
CA ASP A 43 2.53 3.03 10.44
C ASP A 43 2.90 2.75 11.89
N ASN A 44 3.68 1.70 12.15
CA ASN A 44 4.21 1.36 13.45
C ASN A 44 5.72 1.56 13.54
N GLN A 45 6.12 2.58 14.29
CA GLN A 45 7.52 2.89 14.53
C GLN A 45 8.29 1.76 15.24
N GLY A 46 7.63 0.96 16.08
CA GLY A 46 8.22 -0.22 16.70
C GLY A 46 8.54 -1.31 15.68
N ALA A 47 7.64 -1.53 14.71
CA ALA A 47 7.88 -2.46 13.61
C ALA A 47 8.96 -1.94 12.64
N GLN A 48 8.95 -0.64 12.32
CA GLN A 48 10.00 0.03 11.54
C GLN A 48 11.38 -0.16 12.18
N HIS A 49 11.51 0.17 13.47
CA HIS A 49 12.78 0.05 14.17
C HIS A 49 13.25 -1.42 14.28
N LEU A 50 12.29 -2.34 14.46
CA LEU A 50 12.59 -3.77 14.44
C LEU A 50 13.07 -4.22 13.06
N ALA A 51 12.49 -3.68 11.99
CA ALA A 51 12.91 -3.96 10.62
C ALA A 51 14.29 -3.39 10.33
N GLU A 52 14.57 -2.13 10.67
CA GLU A 52 15.89 -1.50 10.50
C GLU A 52 17.00 -2.23 11.28
N SER A 53 16.68 -2.72 12.48
CA SER A 53 17.66 -3.42 13.32
C SER A 53 17.90 -4.88 12.92
N LYS A 54 16.86 -5.60 12.47
CA LYS A 54 16.95 -7.04 12.14
C LYS A 54 17.16 -7.32 10.67
N ALA A 55 16.49 -6.57 9.80
CA ALA A 55 16.81 -6.61 8.40
C ALA A 55 18.14 -5.87 8.28
N LYS A 56 19.23 -6.62 8.16
CA LYS A 56 20.36 -6.18 7.35
C LYS A 56 19.81 -6.00 5.92
N VAL A 57 19.01 -4.96 5.69
CA VAL A 57 18.58 -4.53 4.38
C VAL A 57 19.89 -4.22 3.69
N LYS A 58 20.41 -5.19 2.94
CA LYS A 58 21.63 -4.98 2.17
C LYS A 58 21.35 -3.76 1.31
N GLU A 59 22.18 -2.74 1.51
CA GLU A 59 22.12 -1.44 0.85
C GLU A 59 21.65 -1.55 -0.60
N GLY A 60 20.55 -0.87 -0.93
CA GLY A 60 20.16 -0.57 -2.31
C GLY A 60 18.66 -0.69 -2.57
N ASP A 61 18.14 -1.91 -2.47
CA ASP A 61 16.90 -2.23 -3.20
C ASP A 61 15.60 -1.92 -2.47
N VAL A 62 15.61 -1.85 -1.13
CA VAL A 62 14.39 -1.68 -0.31
C VAL A 62 14.60 -0.58 0.73
N HIS A 63 13.66 0.35 0.83
CA HIS A 63 13.59 1.39 1.86
C HIS A 63 12.32 1.23 2.68
N ILE A 64 12.44 1.31 3.99
CA ILE A 64 11.29 1.30 4.90
C ILE A 64 11.11 2.72 5.41
N SER A 65 9.91 3.27 5.27
CA SER A 65 9.59 4.64 5.64
C SER A 65 8.35 4.70 6.53
N TYR A 66 8.36 5.55 7.54
CA TYR A 66 7.19 5.77 8.38
C TYR A 66 6.08 6.48 7.60
N CYS A 67 4.86 5.99 7.72
CA CYS A 67 3.64 6.61 7.18
C CYS A 67 2.59 6.67 8.29
N PRO A 68 2.05 7.86 8.66
CA PRO A 68 0.97 7.94 9.63
C PRO A 68 -0.22 7.05 9.25
N THR A 69 -0.91 6.45 10.22
CA THR A 69 -2.11 5.62 9.99
C THR A 69 -3.19 6.33 9.16
N SER A 70 -3.30 7.66 9.29
CA SER A 70 -4.23 8.48 8.51
C SER A 70 -3.88 8.58 7.01
N GLU A 71 -2.70 8.13 6.62
CA GLU A 71 -2.17 8.15 5.24
C GLU A 71 -1.87 6.74 4.72
N MET A 72 -1.92 5.72 5.58
CA MET A 72 -1.60 4.33 5.25
C MET A 72 -2.75 3.65 4.49
N ILE A 73 -2.79 3.82 3.16
CA ILE A 73 -3.86 3.26 2.31
C ILE A 73 -3.98 1.72 2.44
N ALA A 74 -2.86 1.03 2.71
CA ALA A 74 -2.83 -0.42 2.91
C ALA A 74 -3.71 -0.89 4.08
N ASP A 75 -3.93 -0.03 5.09
CA ASP A 75 -4.80 -0.35 6.23
C ASP A 75 -6.24 -0.68 5.83
N HIS A 76 -6.67 -0.15 4.68
CA HIS A 76 -8.01 -0.42 4.15
C HIS A 76 -8.22 -1.89 3.77
N PHE A 77 -7.15 -2.59 3.40
CA PHE A 77 -7.22 -3.97 2.94
C PHE A 77 -7.03 -4.99 4.07
N ASN A 78 -6.47 -4.58 5.21
CA ASN A 78 -6.09 -5.48 6.30
C ASN A 78 -6.77 -5.17 7.65
N LYS A 79 -7.44 -4.01 7.82
CA LYS A 79 -8.14 -3.61 9.07
C LYS A 79 -9.63 -3.33 8.82
N ALA A 80 -10.46 -3.60 9.84
CA ALA A 80 -11.86 -3.17 9.86
C ALA A 80 -11.92 -1.66 10.20
N LEU A 81 -11.96 -0.81 9.17
CA LEU A 81 -11.93 0.65 9.35
C LEU A 81 -13.31 1.23 9.74
N GLY A 82 -13.29 2.28 10.56
CA GLY A 82 -14.46 3.09 10.86
C GLY A 82 -14.96 3.87 9.62
N VAL A 83 -16.27 4.12 9.54
CA VAL A 83 -16.98 4.65 8.35
C VAL A 83 -16.38 5.93 7.77
N ILE A 84 -15.79 6.80 8.60
CA ILE A 84 -15.19 8.08 8.18
C ILE A 84 -13.91 7.85 7.38
N ILE A 85 -13.00 7.05 7.93
CA ILE A 85 -11.71 6.70 7.32
C ILE A 85 -11.95 5.85 6.07
N PHE A 86 -12.95 4.96 6.11
CA PHE A 86 -13.40 4.20 4.94
C PHE A 86 -13.82 5.09 3.77
N LYS A 87 -14.59 6.17 4.01
CA LYS A 87 -15.04 7.08 2.94
C LYS A 87 -13.88 7.87 2.32
N HIS A 88 -12.98 8.39 3.15
CA HIS A 88 -11.81 9.15 2.69
C HIS A 88 -10.92 8.29 1.77
N PHE A 89 -10.56 7.09 2.19
CA PHE A 89 -9.67 6.22 1.40
C PHE A 89 -10.36 5.55 0.21
N ARG A 90 -11.66 5.26 0.28
CA ARG A 90 -12.43 4.81 -0.90
C ARG A 90 -12.35 5.85 -2.02
N ASP A 91 -12.43 7.13 -1.67
CA ASP A 91 -12.41 8.22 -2.64
C ASP A 91 -11.01 8.40 -3.24
N GLU A 92 -9.93 8.27 -2.45
CA GLU A 92 -8.53 8.21 -2.93
C GLU A 92 -8.26 7.03 -3.87
N LEU A 93 -8.78 5.84 -3.55
CA LEU A 93 -8.69 4.64 -4.39
C LEU A 93 -9.52 4.74 -5.69
N GLY A 94 -10.31 5.79 -5.88
CA GLY A 94 -11.18 5.98 -7.05
C GLY A 94 -12.36 5.00 -7.10
N VAL A 95 -12.66 4.29 -6.01
CA VAL A 95 -13.73 3.28 -5.93
C VAL A 95 -15.08 3.97 -5.79
N ARG A 96 -15.76 4.20 -6.92
CA ARG A 96 -17.09 4.81 -6.94
C ARG A 96 -18.17 3.72 -6.98
N ARG A 97 -19.33 4.00 -6.35
CA ARG A 97 -20.53 3.19 -6.59
C ARG A 97 -20.88 3.29 -8.06
N VAL A 98 -20.86 2.17 -8.77
CA VAL A 98 -21.50 2.07 -10.08
C VAL A 98 -22.99 1.97 -9.83
N GLY A 99 -23.70 3.09 -10.05
CA GLY A 99 -25.14 3.20 -9.90
C GLY A 99 -25.71 4.06 -11.01
N VAL A 100 -26.21 3.37 -12.04
CA VAL A 100 -26.96 3.87 -13.21
C VAL A 100 -26.15 4.77 -14.15
N LEU A 101 -26.13 4.37 -15.42
CA LEU A 101 -25.63 5.17 -16.53
C LEU A 101 -26.19 6.59 -16.44
N ASP A 102 -25.32 7.57 -16.21
CA ASP A 102 -25.66 8.97 -16.45
C ASP A 102 -25.87 9.12 -17.96
N GLN A 103 -27.13 9.18 -18.40
CA GLN A 103 -27.49 9.50 -19.79
C GLN A 103 -27.38 11.01 -20.07
N SER A 104 -26.43 11.71 -19.46
CA SER A 104 -26.12 13.10 -19.80
C SER A 104 -25.11 13.15 -20.94
N GLY A 105 -25.56 12.70 -22.11
CA GLY A 105 -24.78 12.68 -23.34
C GLY A 105 -25.63 12.85 -24.59
N ALA A 106 -26.77 13.53 -24.51
CA ALA A 106 -27.47 14.04 -25.68
C ALA A 106 -26.81 15.36 -26.11
N SER A 107 -25.66 15.28 -26.78
CA SER A 107 -25.18 16.39 -27.60
C SER A 107 -26.06 16.45 -28.85
N ASN A 108 -26.88 17.48 -28.92
CA ASN A 108 -27.65 17.83 -30.11
C ASN A 108 -26.78 18.76 -30.98
N PRO A 109 -26.44 18.44 -32.24
CA PRO A 109 -25.90 19.42 -33.16
C PRO A 109 -26.98 19.80 -34.17
N SER A 110 -27.61 20.97 -34.02
CA SER A 110 -28.46 21.58 -35.05
C SER A 110 -28.64 23.07 -34.77
N GLY A 111 -27.98 23.91 -35.56
CA GLY A 111 -28.09 25.36 -35.54
C GLY A 111 -26.83 26.04 -36.04
#